data_AF-A0A1G1F364-F1
#
_entry.id   AF-A0A1G1F364-F1
#
_cell.length_a   1.000
_cell.length_b   1.000
_cell.length_c   1.000
_cell.angle_alpha   90.00
_cell.angle_beta   90.00
_cell.angle_gamma   90.00
#
_symmetry.space_group_name_H-M   'P 1'
#
loop_
_entity.id
_entity.type
_entity.pdbx_description
1 polymer ?
#
loop_
_entity_poly.entity_id
_entity_poly.type
_entity_poly.pdbx_seq_one_letter_code
_entity_poly.pdbx_strand_id
1 'polypeptide(L)'
;MATIDFQGKQVEVDEDGYLVNLDDWVKDIGLQMAKGDGMELTDAHWEVINFLREYYAKYQIAPMIKILVKEIAKVMGPEKGNTKYLYELFPDGPAKQACRYAGLPKPTGCV
;
A
#
# COMPACT_ATOMS: atom_id res chain seq x y z
N MET A 1 -16.38 -4.93 10.40
CA MET A 1 -15.61 -3.67 10.30
C MET A 1 -14.70 -3.59 11.50
N ALA A 2 -13.39 -3.56 11.27
CA ALA A 2 -12.41 -3.40 12.34
C ALA A 2 -12.03 -1.91 12.45
N THR A 3 -11.57 -1.48 13.61
CA THR A 3 -11.13 -0.10 13.84
C THR A 3 -9.68 -0.10 14.35
N ILE A 4 -8.89 0.83 13.82
CA ILE A 4 -7.54 1.10 14.29
C ILE A 4 -7.63 2.34 15.19
N ASP A 5 -7.27 2.19 16.47
CA ASP A 5 -7.15 3.33 17.37
C ASP A 5 -5.81 4.03 17.11
N PHE A 6 -5.88 5.27 16.66
CA PHE A 6 -4.70 6.09 16.41
C PHE A 6 -4.89 7.50 16.94
N GLN A 7 -4.07 7.90 17.93
CA GLN A 7 -4.10 9.21 18.59
C GLN A 7 -5.50 9.61 19.13
N GLY A 8 -6.29 8.64 19.59
CA GLY A 8 -7.66 8.87 20.06
C GLY A 8 -8.68 9.06 18.93
N LYS A 9 -8.29 8.86 17.67
CA LYS A 9 -9.18 8.75 16.52
C LYS A 9 -9.37 7.27 16.17
N GLN A 10 -10.62 6.88 15.92
CA GLN A 10 -10.92 5.54 15.43
C GLN A 10 -10.96 5.58 13.91
N VAL A 11 -10.02 4.88 13.30
CA VAL A 11 -9.93 4.75 11.85
C VAL A 11 -10.63 3.47 11.44
N GLU A 12 -11.68 3.58 10.64
CA GLU A 12 -12.44 2.42 10.16
C GLU A 12 -11.71 1.73 9.01
N VAL A 13 -11.63 0.40 9.12
CA VAL A 13 -11.15 -0.47 8.07
C VAL A 13 -12.19 -1.54 7.70
N ASP A 14 -12.23 -1.88 6.42
CA ASP A 14 -13.06 -2.92 5.85
C ASP A 14 -12.63 -4.34 6.33
N GLU A 15 -13.42 -5.37 6.00
CA GLU A 15 -13.13 -6.78 6.29
C GLU A 15 -11.79 -7.27 5.68
N ASP A 16 -11.35 -6.73 4.55
CA ASP A 16 -10.03 -7.01 3.96
C ASP A 16 -8.92 -6.09 4.53
N GLY A 17 -9.29 -5.23 5.49
CA GLY A 17 -8.37 -4.35 6.22
C GLY A 17 -7.91 -3.13 5.44
N TYR A 18 -8.66 -2.70 4.42
CA TYR A 18 -8.46 -1.43 3.73
C TYR A 18 -9.14 -0.29 4.47
N LEU A 19 -8.53 0.89 4.38
CA LEU A 19 -9.03 2.10 5.01
C LEU A 19 -10.33 2.56 4.34
N VAL A 20 -11.39 2.76 5.12
CA VAL A 20 -12.71 3.18 4.60
C VAL A 20 -12.67 4.65 4.16
N ASN A 21 -12.02 5.50 4.95
CA ASN A 21 -11.87 6.92 4.66
C ASN A 21 -10.43 7.29 4.29
N LEU A 22 -10.11 7.44 3.01
CA LEU A 22 -8.76 7.77 2.52
C LEU A 22 -8.09 8.97 3.21
N ASP A 23 -8.89 9.97 3.61
CA ASP A 23 -8.43 11.20 4.27
C ASP A 23 -7.92 10.95 5.70
N ASP A 24 -8.38 9.86 6.32
CA ASP A 24 -7.91 9.44 7.64
C ASP A 24 -6.48 8.89 7.61
N TRP A 25 -5.96 8.51 6.44
CA TRP A 25 -4.65 7.87 6.36
C TRP A 25 -3.52 8.82 6.74
N VAL A 26 -2.64 8.34 7.61
CA VAL A 26 -1.32 8.91 7.90
C VAL A 26 -0.28 7.80 7.95
N LYS A 27 1.00 8.19 7.90
CA LYS A 27 2.15 7.26 7.93
C LYS A 27 2.05 6.23 9.08
N ASP A 28 1.60 6.66 10.24
CA ASP A 28 1.51 5.78 11.42
C ASP A 28 0.39 4.73 11.29
N ILE A 29 -0.73 5.05 10.64
CA ILE A 29 -1.79 4.06 10.38
C ILE A 29 -1.26 2.96 9.46
N GLY A 30 -0.50 3.32 8.43
CA GLY A 30 0.20 2.34 7.60
C GLY A 30 1.12 1.41 8.40
N LEU A 31 1.85 1.97 9.39
CA LEU A 31 2.67 1.18 10.32
C LEU A 31 1.84 0.26 11.20
N GLN A 32 0.75 0.75 11.79
CA GLN A 32 -0.15 -0.07 12.61
C GLN A 32 -0.76 -1.21 11.79
N MET A 33 -1.18 -0.94 10.55
CA MET A 33 -1.70 -1.95 9.64
C MET A 33 -0.66 -3.04 9.35
N ALA A 34 0.56 -2.65 8.97
CA ALA A 34 1.62 -3.62 8.70
C ALA A 34 2.02 -4.40 9.95
N LYS A 35 2.12 -3.73 11.11
CA LYS A 35 2.40 -4.36 12.39
C LYS A 35 1.33 -5.38 12.78
N GLY A 36 0.06 -5.10 12.50
CA GLY A 36 -1.04 -6.06 12.67
C GLY A 36 -0.93 -7.30 11.78
N ASP A 37 -0.30 -7.16 10.61
CA ASP A 37 0.03 -8.26 9.68
C ASP A 37 1.35 -8.97 10.03
N GLY A 38 2.08 -8.51 11.06
CA GLY A 38 3.41 -9.01 11.40
C GLY A 38 4.52 -8.56 10.43
N MET A 39 4.26 -7.50 9.65
CA MET A 39 5.20 -6.94 8.67
C MET A 39 5.86 -5.66 9.20
N GLU A 40 7.14 -5.49 8.87
CA GLU A 40 7.89 -4.28 9.16
C GLU A 40 8.09 -3.43 7.89
N LEU A 41 7.59 -2.19 7.91
CA LEU A 41 7.73 -1.26 6.79
C LEU A 41 9.09 -0.55 6.84
N THR A 42 10.06 -1.13 6.15
CA THR A 42 11.36 -0.49 5.92
C THR A 42 11.28 0.64 4.88
N ASP A 43 12.38 1.38 4.69
CA ASP A 43 12.46 2.49 3.72
C ASP A 43 12.06 2.07 2.29
N ALA A 44 12.44 0.85 1.89
CA ALA A 44 12.06 0.26 0.61
C ALA A 44 10.55 0.07 0.46
N HIS A 45 9.84 -0.29 1.54
CA HIS A 45 8.38 -0.39 1.51
C HIS A 45 7.75 1.00 1.38
N TRP A 46 8.32 1.98 2.10
CA TRP A 46 7.87 3.38 2.04
C TRP A 46 8.02 3.99 0.66
N GLU A 47 9.10 3.69 -0.06
CA GLU A 47 9.25 4.11 -1.46
C GLU A 47 8.07 3.66 -2.31
N VAL A 48 7.66 2.39 -2.22
CA VAL A 48 6.53 1.85 -2.98
C VAL A 48 5.18 2.43 -2.51
N ILE A 49 4.99 2.55 -1.19
CA ILE A 49 3.77 3.10 -0.58
C ILE A 49 3.58 4.56 -0.99
N ASN A 50 4.62 5.38 -0.89
CA ASN A 50 4.58 6.80 -1.27
C ASN A 50 4.33 6.94 -2.77
N PHE A 51 5.02 6.13 -3.59
CA PHE A 51 4.76 6.09 -5.03
C PHE A 51 3.29 5.81 -5.34
N LEU A 52 2.69 4.81 -4.68
CA LEU A 52 1.28 4.49 -4.87
C LEU A 52 0.36 5.64 -4.48
N ARG A 53 0.65 6.34 -3.38
CA ARG A 53 -0.14 7.51 -2.96
C ARG A 53 -0.03 8.66 -3.95
N GLU A 54 1.16 8.95 -4.46
CA GLU A 54 1.35 9.97 -5.50
C GLU A 54 0.65 9.59 -6.80
N TYR A 55 0.75 8.31 -7.19
CA TYR A 55 0.04 7.79 -8.35
C TYR A 55 -1.47 7.92 -8.20
N TYR A 56 -2.02 7.54 -7.04
CA TYR A 56 -3.46 7.67 -6.77
C TYR A 56 -3.88 9.14 -6.71
N ALA A 57 -3.10 10.03 -6.09
CA ALA A 57 -3.39 11.45 -6.07
C ALA A 57 -3.49 12.03 -7.50
N LYS A 58 -2.62 11.58 -8.41
CA LYS A 58 -2.57 12.04 -9.80
C LYS A 58 -3.62 11.42 -10.72
N TYR A 59 -3.86 10.11 -10.59
CA TYR A 59 -4.68 9.34 -11.53
C TYR A 59 -6.03 8.88 -10.94
N GLN A 60 -6.25 9.08 -9.65
CA GLN A 60 -7.43 8.65 -8.88
C GLN A 60 -7.75 7.15 -9.05
N ILE A 61 -6.71 6.35 -9.30
CA ILE A 61 -6.81 4.91 -9.54
C ILE A 61 -5.61 4.17 -8.94
N ALA A 62 -5.87 3.03 -8.29
CA ALA A 62 -4.83 2.15 -7.78
C ALA A 62 -4.24 1.32 -8.95
N PRO A 63 -2.91 1.32 -9.16
CA PRO A 63 -2.31 0.58 -10.26
C PRO A 63 -2.31 -0.93 -9.99
N MET A 64 -2.57 -1.72 -11.02
CA MET A 64 -2.36 -3.16 -11.00
C MET A 64 -0.87 -3.53 -10.91
N ILE A 65 -0.56 -4.75 -10.47
CA ILE A 65 0.84 -5.20 -10.27
C ILE A 65 1.74 -5.00 -11.48
N LYS A 66 1.24 -5.25 -12.70
CA LYS A 66 2.02 -5.06 -13.95
C LYS A 66 2.44 -3.60 -14.15
N ILE A 67 1.55 -2.67 -13.83
CA ILE A 67 1.82 -1.23 -13.93
C ILE A 67 2.73 -0.80 -12.80
N LEU A 68 2.48 -1.26 -11.56
CA LEU A 68 3.34 -1.00 -10.41
C LEU A 68 4.80 -1.38 -10.69
N VAL A 69 5.05 -2.62 -11.13
CA VAL A 69 6.40 -3.10 -11.50
C VAL A 69 7.05 -2.18 -12.54
N LYS A 70 6.31 -1.84 -13.59
CA LYS A 70 6.81 -1.01 -14.70
C LYS A 70 7.12 0.43 -14.27
N GLU A 71 6.27 1.03 -13.44
CA GLU A 71 6.48 2.41 -12.99
C GLU A 71 7.59 2.48 -11.94
N ILE A 72 7.66 1.53 -11.01
CA ILE A 72 8.80 1.42 -10.08
C ILE A 72 10.10 1.22 -10.87
N ALA A 73 10.10 0.43 -11.96
CA ALA A 73 11.29 0.26 -12.80
C ALA A 73 11.75 1.57 -13.46
N LYS A 74 10.81 2.46 -13.80
CA LYS A 74 11.11 3.77 -14.39
C LYS A 74 11.62 4.77 -13.35
N VAL A 75 11.04 4.77 -12.16
CA VAL A 75 11.34 5.77 -11.12
C VAL A 75 12.56 5.37 -10.29
N MET A 76 12.67 4.09 -9.95
CA MET A 76 13.66 3.54 -9.00
C MET A 76 14.66 2.59 -9.66
N GLY A 77 14.54 2.35 -10.96
CA GLY A 77 15.40 1.47 -11.73
C GLY A 77 14.93 0.01 -11.78
N PRO A 78 15.42 -0.78 -12.75
CA PRO A 78 14.97 -2.15 -13.00
C PRO A 78 15.29 -3.13 -11.85
N GLU A 79 16.28 -2.81 -11.02
CA GLU A 79 16.68 -3.61 -9.86
C GLU A 79 15.61 -3.62 -8.76
N LYS A 80 14.84 -2.54 -8.62
CA LYS A 80 13.70 -2.43 -7.70
C LYS A 80 12.37 -2.67 -8.42
N GLY A 81 12.28 -2.31 -9.69
CA GLY A 81 11.08 -2.48 -10.52
C GLY A 81 10.93 -3.86 -11.13
N ASN A 82 11.00 -4.91 -10.32
CA ASN A 82 10.75 -6.27 -10.76
C ASN A 82 9.85 -7.01 -9.77
N THR A 83 9.12 -7.99 -10.29
CA THR A 83 8.17 -8.78 -9.51
C THR A 83 8.85 -9.43 -8.30
N LYS A 84 10.06 -9.97 -8.46
CA LYS A 84 10.77 -10.66 -7.38
C LYS A 84 11.00 -9.73 -6.19
N TYR A 85 11.62 -8.58 -6.42
CA TYR A 85 11.88 -7.57 -5.38
C TYR A 85 10.59 -7.12 -4.69
N LEU A 86 9.54 -6.85 -5.46
CA LEU A 86 8.26 -6.43 -4.89
C LEU A 86 7.60 -7.52 -4.04
N TYR A 87 7.72 -8.80 -4.40
CA TYR A 87 7.23 -9.92 -3.58
C TYR A 87 8.12 -10.18 -2.37
N GLU A 88 9.41 -9.84 -2.41
CA GLU A 88 10.28 -9.87 -1.23
C GLU A 88 9.85 -8.81 -0.19
N LEU A 89 9.40 -7.64 -0.63
CA LEU A 89 8.82 -6.61 0.23
C LEU A 89 7.39 -6.96 0.68
N PHE A 90 6.57 -7.46 -0.24
CA PHE A 90 5.13 -7.65 -0.03
C PHE A 90 4.72 -9.08 -0.44
N PRO A 91 4.97 -10.09 0.40
CA PRO A 91 4.81 -11.50 0.07
C PRO A 91 3.36 -11.95 -0.18
N ASP A 92 2.35 -11.31 0.43
CA ASP A 92 0.92 -11.65 0.21
C ASP A 92 0.35 -11.00 -1.08
N GLY A 93 1.18 -10.25 -1.80
CA GLY A 93 0.79 -9.60 -3.05
C GLY A 93 1.17 -8.14 -3.05
N PRO A 94 2.13 -7.72 -3.90
CA PRO A 94 2.68 -6.37 -3.87
C PRO A 94 1.67 -5.26 -4.06
N ALA A 95 0.83 -5.38 -5.09
CA ALA A 95 -0.21 -4.37 -5.32
C ALA A 95 -1.22 -4.33 -4.17
N LYS A 96 -1.63 -5.51 -3.66
CA LYS A 96 -2.64 -5.64 -2.60
C LYS A 96 -2.14 -5.07 -1.27
N GLN A 97 -1.02 -5.58 -0.76
CA GLN A 97 -0.45 -5.13 0.51
C GLN A 97 0.01 -3.68 0.45
N ALA A 98 0.73 -3.28 -0.61
CA ALA A 98 1.21 -1.91 -0.69
C ALA A 98 0.06 -0.90 -0.82
N CYS A 99 -1.03 -1.22 -1.56
CA CYS A 99 -2.23 -0.35 -1.58
C CYS A 99 -2.89 -0.27 -0.20
N ARG A 100 -3.00 -1.40 0.51
CA ARG A 100 -3.58 -1.44 1.85
C ARG A 100 -2.81 -0.55 2.82
N TYR A 101 -1.48 -0.71 2.89
CA TYR A 101 -0.63 0.12 3.79
C TYR A 101 -0.52 1.57 3.34
N ALA A 102 -0.70 1.84 2.05
CA ALA A 102 -0.84 3.18 1.51
C ALA A 102 -2.20 3.83 1.82
N GLY A 103 -3.13 3.10 2.46
CA GLY A 103 -4.49 3.57 2.75
C GLY A 103 -5.36 3.73 1.52
N LEU A 104 -4.97 3.13 0.39
CA LEU A 104 -5.68 3.21 -0.88
C LEU A 104 -6.79 2.17 -0.94
N PRO A 105 -7.86 2.38 -1.74
CA PRO A 105 -8.88 1.37 -1.89
C PRO A 105 -8.30 0.10 -2.54
N LYS A 106 -8.99 -1.02 -2.34
CA LYS A 106 -8.62 -2.30 -2.94
C LYS A 106 -8.47 -2.16 -4.46
N PRO A 107 -7.33 -2.56 -5.04
CA PRO A 107 -7.11 -2.45 -6.48
C PRO A 107 -8.13 -3.31 -7.22
N THR A 108 -9.00 -2.65 -8.00
CA THR A 108 -10.02 -3.31 -8.81
C THR A 108 -9.37 -3.79 -10.10
N GLY A 109 -8.92 -5.04 -10.13
CA GLY A 109 -8.21 -5.58 -11.29
C GLY A 109 -7.83 -7.07 -11.23
N CYS A 110 -8.29 -7.82 -10.24
CA CYS A 110 -8.22 -9.28 -10.27
C CYS A 110 -9.39 -9.83 -11.09
N VAL A 111 -9.20 -9.92 -12.41
CA VAL A 111 -9.91 -10.86 -13.29
C VAL A 111 -8.86 -11.65 -14.05
#